data_AF-A0AAE0PQ39-F1
#
_entry.id   AF-A0AAE0PQ39-F1
#
_cell.length_a   1.000
_cell.length_b   1.000
_cell.length_c   1.000
_cell.angle_alpha   90.00
_cell.angle_beta   90.00
_cell.angle_gamma   90.00
#
_symmetry.space_group_name_H-M   'P 1'
#
loop_
_entity.id
_entity.type
_entity.pdbx_description
1 polymer ?
#
loop_
_entity_poly.entity_id
_entity_poly.type
_entity_poly.pdbx_seq_one_letter_code
_entity_poly.pdbx_strand_id
1 'polypeptide(L)'
;MKSAFKVMKVPEEDKIEFVKQYLKDEAKMTKFMLNGKEKSVDEIFDALNQTYGDKLPIGSRLKEFYDRKQMPGETIRSYSYNLREKLTLIQSREPSRVPDVDGMLKEQLVLGLKDDSL
;
A
#
# COMPACT_ATOMS: atom_id res chain seq x y z
N MET A 1 6.77 -1.40 10.78
CA MET A 1 6.76 -0.71 12.08
C MET A 1 6.13 -1.57 13.19
N LYS A 2 4.94 -2.16 13.01
CA LYS A 2 4.34 -3.08 14.02
C LYS A 2 5.26 -4.25 14.42
N SER A 3 5.97 -4.86 13.46
CA SER A 3 6.97 -5.90 13.74
C SER A 3 8.18 -5.41 14.54
N ALA A 4 8.48 -4.10 14.46
CA ALA A 4 9.62 -3.49 15.13
C ALA A 4 9.42 -3.47 16.65
N PHE A 5 8.19 -3.26 17.14
CA PHE A 5 7.87 -3.38 18.57
C PHE A 5 8.23 -4.76 19.13
N LYS A 6 7.96 -5.82 18.36
CA LYS A 6 8.24 -7.19 18.77
C LYS A 6 9.74 -7.48 18.78
N VAL A 7 10.46 -7.02 17.76
CA VAL A 7 11.92 -7.22 17.64
C VAL A 7 12.68 -6.43 18.71
N MET A 8 12.28 -5.19 18.97
CA MET A 8 12.95 -4.29 19.92
C MET A 8 12.41 -4.39 21.35
N LYS A 9 11.40 -5.25 21.60
CA LYS A 9 10.76 -5.43 22.91
C LYS A 9 10.29 -4.11 23.54
N VAL A 10 9.64 -3.26 22.74
CA VAL A 10 9.15 -1.95 23.21
C VAL A 10 7.97 -2.16 24.17
N PRO A 11 8.04 -1.65 25.43
CA PRO A 11 6.93 -1.69 26.39
C PRO A 11 5.67 -1.04 25.83
N GLU A 12 4.49 -1.49 26.25
CA GLU A 12 3.20 -1.03 25.68
C GLU A 12 3.01 0.47 25.88
N GLU A 13 3.35 0.95 27.07
CA GLU A 13 3.34 2.34 27.50
C GLU A 13 4.22 3.25 26.63
N ASP A 14 5.31 2.70 26.07
CA ASP A 14 6.30 3.46 25.31
C ASP A 14 6.04 3.45 23.80
N LYS A 15 5.15 2.57 23.30
CA LYS A 15 4.98 2.42 21.84
C LYS A 15 4.46 3.68 21.15
N ILE A 16 3.62 4.46 21.83
CA ILE A 16 3.11 5.74 21.30
C ILE A 16 4.27 6.71 21.08
N GLU A 17 5.10 6.89 22.10
CA GLU A 17 6.26 7.79 22.04
C GLU A 17 7.29 7.28 21.02
N PHE A 18 7.50 5.96 20.97
CA PHE A 18 8.33 5.33 19.95
C PHE A 18 7.87 5.67 18.53
N VAL A 19 6.56 5.57 18.23
CA VAL A 19 6.06 5.95 16.90
C VAL A 19 6.30 7.44 16.63
N LYS A 20 6.00 8.32 17.60
CA LYS A 20 6.17 9.78 17.45
C LYS A 20 7.62 10.19 17.12
N GLN A 21 8.60 9.53 17.72
CA GLN A 21 10.02 9.79 17.44
C GLN A 21 10.42 9.44 16.01
N TYR A 22 9.79 8.44 15.42
CA TYR A 22 10.07 7.98 14.05
C TYR A 22 9.28 8.71 12.96
N LEU A 23 8.25 9.48 13.31
CA LEU A 23 7.62 10.40 12.37
C LEU A 23 8.62 11.53 12.05
N LYS A 24 8.84 11.85 10.77
CA LYS A 24 9.70 12.96 10.35
C LYS A 24 8.87 14.15 9.87
N ASP A 25 9.40 15.36 10.11
CA ASP A 25 9.00 16.64 9.51
C ASP A 25 7.49 16.85 9.35
N GLU A 26 6.94 16.61 8.15
CA GLU A 26 5.52 16.85 7.84
C GLU A 26 4.57 15.93 8.61
N ALA A 27 4.96 14.66 8.84
CA ALA A 27 4.14 13.70 9.58
C ALA A 27 3.99 14.09 11.06
N LYS A 28 4.99 14.79 11.62
CA LYS A 28 4.92 15.37 12.97
C LYS A 28 3.91 16.52 13.05
N MET A 29 3.72 17.28 11.97
CA MET A 29 2.89 18.50 11.98
C MET A 29 1.39 18.22 11.87
N THR A 30 0.98 17.04 11.38
CA THR A 30 -0.33 16.89 10.73
C THR A 30 -1.59 16.84 11.59
N LYS A 31 -1.59 16.34 12.83
CA LYS A 31 -2.77 16.39 13.74
C LYS A 31 -2.51 15.74 15.09
N PHE A 32 -1.75 14.64 15.07
CA PHE A 32 -1.51 13.75 16.22
C PHE A 32 -0.57 14.33 17.28
N MET A 33 0.18 15.38 16.93
CA MET A 33 1.11 16.03 17.86
C MET A 33 0.55 17.30 18.48
N LEU A 34 -0.54 17.86 17.93
CA LEU A 34 -1.10 19.13 18.41
C LEU A 34 -2.16 18.95 19.51
N ASN A 35 -2.77 17.77 19.63
CA ASN A 35 -3.86 17.55 20.58
C ASN A 35 -3.58 16.54 21.69
N GLY A 36 -2.54 15.70 21.59
CA GLY A 36 -2.12 14.77 22.65
C GLY A 36 -3.23 13.84 23.18
N LYS A 37 -4.21 13.52 22.33
CA LYS A 37 -5.45 12.82 22.71
C LYS A 37 -5.46 11.35 22.31
N GLU A 38 -4.41 10.89 21.65
CA GLU A 38 -4.27 9.53 21.16
C GLU A 38 -4.14 8.56 22.33
N LYS A 39 -5.01 7.57 22.37
CA LYS A 39 -5.06 6.54 23.41
C LYS A 39 -4.33 5.27 22.98
N SER A 40 -4.01 5.12 21.69
CA SER A 40 -3.34 3.93 21.18
C SER A 40 -2.51 4.20 19.93
N VAL A 41 -1.60 3.26 19.63
CA VAL A 41 -0.79 3.26 18.41
C VAL A 41 -1.65 3.04 17.15
N ASP A 42 -2.73 2.28 17.26
CA ASP A 42 -3.62 2.02 16.12
C ASP A 42 -4.34 3.31 15.69
N GLU A 43 -4.78 4.15 16.64
CA GLU A 43 -5.33 5.48 16.33
C GLU A 43 -4.34 6.37 15.55
N ILE A 44 -3.04 6.27 15.87
CA ILE A 44 -1.99 7.01 15.14
C ILE A 44 -1.86 6.49 13.71
N PHE A 45 -1.81 5.17 13.51
CA PHE A 45 -1.70 4.59 12.17
C PHE A 45 -2.95 4.83 11.32
N ASP A 46 -4.14 4.70 11.90
CA ASP A 46 -5.39 5.05 11.23
C ASP A 46 -5.38 6.52 10.81
N ALA A 47 -4.93 7.37 11.72
CA ALA A 47 -4.68 8.78 11.49
C ALA A 47 -3.80 9.07 10.27
N LEU A 48 -2.61 8.47 10.26
CA LEU A 48 -1.65 8.59 9.17
C LEU A 48 -2.23 8.04 7.86
N ASN A 49 -2.96 6.93 7.91
CA ASN A 49 -3.64 6.39 6.74
C ASN A 49 -4.78 7.32 6.25
N GLN A 50 -5.47 8.00 7.16
CA GLN A 50 -6.49 8.99 6.81
C GLN A 50 -5.88 10.25 6.20
N THR A 51 -4.69 10.66 6.61
CA THR A 51 -4.06 11.88 6.07
C THR A 51 -3.21 11.61 4.83
N TYR A 52 -2.41 10.54 4.84
CA TYR A 52 -1.39 10.25 3.84
C TYR A 52 -1.60 8.95 3.08
N GLY A 53 -2.50 8.08 3.55
CA GLY A 53 -2.81 6.82 2.87
C GLY A 53 -3.43 7.06 1.49
N ASP A 54 -3.43 6.01 0.67
CA ASP A 54 -3.95 6.05 -0.69
C ASP A 54 -5.40 6.58 -0.75
N LYS A 55 -5.58 7.74 -1.40
CA LYS A 55 -6.87 8.40 -1.60
C LYS A 55 -7.50 8.14 -2.96
N LEU A 56 -6.80 7.45 -3.87
CA LEU A 56 -7.34 7.22 -5.19
C LEU A 56 -8.62 6.36 -5.08
N PRO A 57 -9.70 6.66 -5.82
CA PRO A 57 -10.87 5.79 -5.84
C PRO A 57 -10.49 4.36 -6.26
N ILE A 58 -11.16 3.35 -5.71
CA ILE A 58 -10.86 1.95 -6.06
C ILE A 58 -11.01 1.69 -7.56
N GLY A 59 -11.94 2.37 -8.22
CA GLY A 59 -12.13 2.31 -9.68
C GLY A 59 -10.92 2.82 -10.46
N SER A 60 -10.22 3.85 -9.96
CA SER A 60 -8.98 4.34 -10.55
C SER A 60 -7.86 3.31 -10.41
N ARG A 61 -7.77 2.63 -9.25
CA ARG A 61 -6.80 1.55 -9.03
C ARG A 61 -7.06 0.34 -9.92
N LEU A 62 -8.33 -0.07 -10.06
CA LEU A 62 -8.75 -1.12 -10.99
C LEU A 62 -8.40 -0.74 -12.43
N LYS A 63 -8.69 0.51 -12.84
CA LYS A 63 -8.29 1.02 -14.16
C LYS A 63 -6.78 0.93 -14.37
N GLU A 64 -5.97 1.37 -13.41
CA GLU A 64 -4.51 1.24 -13.49
C GLU A 64 -4.04 -0.21 -13.64
N PHE A 65 -4.73 -1.18 -13.01
CA PHE A 65 -4.42 -2.60 -13.15
C PHE A 65 -4.74 -3.11 -14.56
N TYR A 66 -5.96 -2.85 -15.04
CA TYR A 66 -6.44 -3.34 -16.34
C TYR A 66 -5.82 -2.61 -17.55
N ASP A 67 -5.41 -1.34 -17.39
CA ASP A 67 -4.73 -0.60 -18.46
C ASP A 67 -3.23 -0.93 -18.55
N ARG A 68 -2.69 -1.70 -17.60
CA ARG A 68 -1.25 -1.96 -17.51
C ARG A 68 -0.81 -2.97 -18.56
N LYS A 69 -0.10 -2.46 -19.58
CA LYS A 69 0.57 -3.24 -20.64
C LYS A 69 2.08 -3.08 -20.55
N GLN A 70 2.85 -4.12 -20.86
CA GLN A 70 4.30 -4.10 -20.89
C GLN A 70 4.82 -2.95 -21.77
N MET A 71 5.71 -2.13 -21.22
CA MET A 71 6.26 -0.98 -21.95
C MET A 71 7.40 -1.40 -22.89
N PRO A 72 7.70 -0.63 -23.95
CA PRO A 72 8.89 -0.87 -24.77
C PRO A 72 10.17 -0.89 -23.92
N GLY A 73 10.98 -1.94 -24.08
CA GLY A 73 12.22 -2.13 -23.31
C GLY A 73 12.01 -2.62 -21.87
N GLU A 74 10.77 -2.78 -21.41
CA GLU A 74 10.48 -3.34 -20.09
C GLU A 74 10.61 -4.87 -20.11
N THR A 75 11.34 -5.43 -19.14
CA THR A 75 11.39 -6.89 -18.99
C THR A 75 10.06 -7.44 -18.50
N ILE A 76 9.72 -8.66 -18.92
CA ILE A 76 8.53 -9.39 -18.45
C ILE A 76 8.49 -9.42 -16.92
N ARG A 77 9.63 -9.67 -16.27
CA ARG A 77 9.73 -9.71 -14.80
C ARG A 77 9.32 -8.38 -14.15
N SER A 78 9.84 -7.26 -14.65
CA SER A 78 9.49 -5.92 -14.16
C SER A 78 8.00 -5.65 -14.31
N TYR A 79 7.47 -5.95 -15.49
CA TYR A 79 6.05 -5.83 -15.79
C TYR A 79 5.19 -6.66 -14.84
N SER A 80 5.50 -7.95 -14.65
CA SER A 80 4.76 -8.84 -13.74
C SER A 80 4.79 -8.37 -12.29
N TYR A 81 5.93 -7.86 -11.80
CA TYR A 81 6.00 -7.33 -10.44
C TYR A 81 5.14 -6.09 -10.24
N ASN A 82 5.20 -5.15 -11.19
CA ASN A 82 4.36 -3.95 -11.11
C ASN A 82 2.87 -4.29 -11.22
N LEU A 83 2.51 -5.25 -12.08
CA LEU A 83 1.14 -5.71 -12.20
C LEU A 83 0.62 -6.34 -10.89
N ARG A 84 1.45 -7.17 -10.24
CA ARG A 84 1.16 -7.76 -8.93
C ARG A 84 1.02 -6.72 -7.83
N GLU A 85 1.89 -5.72 -7.81
CA GLU A 85 1.82 -4.61 -6.86
C GLU A 85 0.49 -3.87 -6.98
N LYS A 86 0.05 -3.56 -8.21
CA LYS A 86 -1.25 -2.91 -8.46
C LYS A 86 -2.42 -3.74 -7.92
N LEU A 87 -2.45 -5.05 -8.16
CA LEU A 87 -3.53 -5.90 -7.64
C LEU A 87 -3.49 -6.03 -6.13
N THR A 88 -2.29 -6.08 -5.53
CA THR A 88 -2.11 -6.16 -4.08
C THR A 88 -2.69 -4.93 -3.38
N LEU A 89 -2.51 -3.74 -3.96
CA LEU A 89 -3.11 -2.50 -3.44
C LEU A 89 -4.64 -2.58 -3.44
N ILE A 90 -5.25 -3.04 -4.54
CA ILE A 90 -6.69 -3.23 -4.64
C ILE A 90 -7.18 -4.25 -3.60
N GLN A 91 -6.53 -5.41 -3.53
CA GLN A 91 -6.88 -6.47 -2.59
C GLN A 91 -6.80 -5.99 -1.13
N SER A 92 -5.78 -5.20 -0.79
CA SER A 92 -5.59 -4.69 0.57
C SER A 92 -6.69 -3.71 1.01
N ARG A 93 -7.25 -2.94 0.06
CA ARG A 93 -8.29 -1.94 0.33
C ARG A 93 -9.71 -2.45 0.18
N GLU A 94 -9.96 -3.28 -0.83
CA GLU A 94 -11.29 -3.79 -1.13
C GLU A 94 -11.19 -5.25 -1.62
N PRO A 95 -11.01 -6.21 -0.70
CA PRO A 95 -10.83 -7.63 -1.04
C PRO A 95 -11.96 -8.19 -1.90
N SER A 96 -13.20 -7.70 -1.73
CA SER A 96 -14.36 -8.11 -2.52
C SER A 96 -14.24 -7.80 -4.02
N ARG A 97 -13.34 -6.89 -4.41
CA ARG A 97 -13.03 -6.59 -5.82
C ARG A 97 -11.98 -7.51 -6.44
N VAL A 98 -11.37 -8.38 -5.64
CA VAL A 98 -10.34 -9.34 -6.08
C VAL A 98 -10.75 -10.75 -5.65
N PRO A 99 -11.78 -11.34 -6.29
CA PRO A 99 -12.30 -12.65 -5.91
C PRO A 99 -11.31 -13.79 -6.23
N ASP A 100 -10.46 -13.62 -7.25
CA ASP A 100 -9.42 -14.58 -7.63
C ASP A 100 -8.14 -13.82 -8.04
N VAL A 101 -7.18 -13.79 -7.13
CA VAL A 101 -5.90 -13.08 -7.33
C VAL A 101 -5.11 -13.69 -8.49
N ASP A 102 -5.00 -15.01 -8.52
CA ASP A 102 -4.15 -15.71 -9.48
C ASP A 102 -4.78 -15.69 -10.88
N GLY A 103 -6.10 -15.87 -10.96
CA GLY A 103 -6.86 -15.76 -12.20
C GLY A 103 -6.73 -14.35 -12.81
N MET A 104 -7.03 -13.32 -12.03
CA MET A 104 -6.95 -11.93 -12.51
C MET A 104 -5.53 -11.54 -12.94
N LEU A 105 -4.50 -11.94 -12.19
CA LEU A 105 -3.10 -11.67 -12.57
C LEU A 105 -2.73 -12.38 -13.88
N LYS A 106 -3.08 -13.65 -14.00
CA LYS A 106 -2.76 -14.45 -15.19
C LYS A 106 -3.43 -13.86 -16.44
N GLU A 107 -4.72 -13.55 -16.36
CA GLU A 107 -5.47 -12.94 -17.45
C GLU A 107 -4.85 -11.62 -17.87
N GLN A 108 -4.66 -10.71 -16.91
CA GLN A 108 -4.14 -9.39 -17.21
C GLN A 108 -2.69 -9.41 -17.69
N LEU A 109 -1.86 -10.32 -17.16
CA LEU A 109 -0.49 -10.52 -17.62
C LEU A 109 -0.49 -10.92 -19.09
N VAL A 110 -1.29 -11.93 -19.48
CA VAL A 110 -1.35 -12.40 -20.88
C VAL A 110 -1.86 -11.30 -21.81
N LEU A 111 -2.91 -10.56 -21.41
CA LEU A 111 -3.48 -9.48 -22.22
C LEU A 111 -2.56 -8.27 -22.41
N GLY A 112 -1.70 -8.00 -21.42
CA GLY A 112 -0.83 -6.83 -21.45
C GLY A 112 0.61 -7.12 -21.86
N LEU A 113 1.02 -8.37 -22.06
CA LEU A 113 2.32 -8.69 -22.64
C LEU A 113 2.42 -8.12 -24.06
N LYS A 114 3.60 -7.59 -24.37
CA LYS A 114 3.89 -7.13 -25.72
C LYS A 114 4.11 -8.35 -26.62
N ASP A 115 3.45 -8.37 -27.76
CA ASP A 115 3.76 -9.35 -28.79
C ASP A 115 5.01 -8.87 -29.53
N ASP A 116 6.14 -9.53 -29.29
CA ASP A 116 7.38 -9.28 -30.03
C ASP A 116 7.46 -10.14 -31.31
N SER A 117 6.36 -10.82 -31.70
CA SER A 117 6.28 -11.67 -32.90
C SER A 117 5.65 -11.02 -34.14
N LEU A 118 5.47 -9.69 -34.15
CA LEU A 118 4.99 -8.92 -35.31
C LEU A 118 6.02 -7.91 -35.82
#